data_AF-A0A968BTF2-F1
#
_entry.id   AF-A0A968BTF2-F1
#
_cell.length_a   1.000
_cell.length_b   1.000
_cell.length_c   1.000
_cell.angle_alpha   90.00
_cell.angle_beta   90.00
_cell.angle_gamma   90.00
#
_symmetry.space_group_name_H-M   'P 1'
#
loop_
_entity.id
_entity.type
_entity.pdbx_description
1 polymer ?
#
loop_
_entity_poly.entity_id
_entity_poly.type
_entity_poly.pdbx_seq_one_letter_code
_entity_poly.pdbx_strand_id
1 'polypeptide(L)'
;MTEKLPAVQGEGEPAMVPDSMVVLAQNPVQMREAQAQMVAWAKGKVAKAQQEVAELEENLAIAKKRKWRQSTLKAAITRARRRVEFYYKTQLALEEGYCLVPNFPTGVFAIRTTRREPKKQDLKRWPGQVHDEESTRPPAGEGRYVDAEIAAVAVEGPDQNGETKEFWTADDEYTEEIPFPFTFVKPQIMEATSRAMAHKIFDDIGCLPKRRARRNVDPIIVGRIIHKEGTYQERVFTFLIAWFMDLEQM
;
A
#
# COMPACT_ATOMS: atom_id res chain seq x y z
N MET A 1 -5.02 0.97 -21.89
CA MET A 1 -3.64 1.45 -22.07
C MET A 1 -2.73 0.46 -21.38
N THR A 2 -1.92 -0.30 -22.12
CA THR A 2 -0.84 -1.12 -21.53
C THR A 2 0.36 -0.22 -21.39
N GLU A 3 0.46 0.43 -20.24
CA GLU A 3 1.64 1.21 -19.89
C GLU A 3 2.83 0.25 -19.83
N LYS A 4 3.84 0.53 -20.65
CA LYS A 4 5.07 -0.27 -20.67
C LYS A 4 5.76 -0.03 -19.34
N LEU A 5 5.85 -1.06 -18.50
CA LEU A 5 6.72 -1.06 -17.34
C LEU A 5 8.13 -0.63 -17.77
N PRO A 6 8.83 0.20 -16.99
CA PRO A 6 10.16 0.69 -17.36
C PRO A 6 11.10 -0.49 -17.61
N ALA A 7 11.75 -0.49 -18.77
CA ALA A 7 12.75 -1.49 -19.11
C ALA A 7 14.00 -1.26 -18.22
N VAL A 8 14.31 -2.22 -17.36
CA VAL A 8 15.52 -2.19 -16.54
C VAL A 8 16.71 -2.45 -17.47
N GLN A 9 17.48 -1.41 -17.79
CA GLN A 9 18.71 -1.51 -18.57
C GLN A 9 19.80 -2.14 -17.68
N GLY A 10 20.24 -3.36 -18.01
CA GLY A 10 21.22 -4.11 -17.23
C GLY A 10 22.62 -4.04 -17.81
N GLU A 11 23.58 -3.52 -17.03
CA GLU A 11 25.00 -3.83 -17.19
C GLU A 11 25.39 -4.81 -16.07
N GLY A 12 25.68 -6.05 -16.43
CA GLY A 12 26.13 -7.13 -15.54
C GLY A 12 25.09 -8.25 -15.33
N GLU A 13 25.50 -9.51 -15.54
CA GLU A 13 24.70 -10.66 -15.12
C GLU A 13 24.41 -10.56 -13.61
N PRO A 14 23.13 -10.52 -13.19
CA PRO A 14 22.81 -10.42 -11.79
C PRO A 14 23.29 -11.70 -11.09
N ALA A 15 24.14 -11.56 -10.08
CA ALA A 15 24.50 -12.67 -9.19
C ALA A 15 23.22 -13.40 -8.76
N MET A 16 23.20 -14.74 -8.89
CA MET A 16 22.02 -15.54 -8.53
C MET A 16 21.65 -15.28 -7.06
N VAL A 17 20.63 -14.46 -6.85
CA VAL A 17 20.07 -14.22 -5.52
C VAL A 17 19.23 -15.44 -5.15
N PRO A 18 19.45 -16.05 -3.96
CA PRO A 18 18.65 -17.19 -3.52
C PRO A 18 17.17 -16.80 -3.38
N ASP A 19 16.28 -17.75 -3.67
CA ASP A 19 14.83 -17.50 -3.61
C ASP A 19 14.33 -17.21 -2.20
N SER A 20 15.01 -17.77 -1.20
CA SER A 20 14.81 -17.52 0.22
C SER A 20 16.04 -16.84 0.79
N MET A 21 15.83 -15.79 1.57
CA MET A 21 16.89 -15.06 2.26
C MET A 21 16.47 -14.84 3.70
N VAL A 22 17.40 -15.04 4.62
CA VAL A 22 17.25 -14.67 6.02
C VAL A 22 18.33 -13.65 6.32
N VAL A 23 17.92 -12.46 6.73
CA VAL A 23 18.81 -11.39 7.19
C VAL A 23 18.64 -11.23 8.69
N LEU A 24 19.77 -11.13 9.39
CA LEU A 24 19.82 -10.92 10.84
C LEU A 24 20.68 -9.69 11.09
N ALA A 25 20.13 -8.72 11.83
CA ALA A 25 20.83 -7.52 12.22
C ALA A 25 20.55 -7.21 13.69
N GLN A 26 21.61 -6.96 14.45
CA GLN A 26 21.56 -6.67 15.89
C GLN A 26 22.06 -5.27 16.23
N ASN A 27 22.70 -4.60 15.27
CA ASN A 27 23.26 -3.26 15.44
C ASN A 27 23.10 -2.42 14.16
N PRO A 28 23.30 -1.09 14.22
CA PRO A 28 23.08 -0.21 13.08
C PRO A 28 23.95 -0.52 11.85
N VAL A 29 25.16 -1.07 12.04
CA VAL A 29 26.03 -1.45 10.91
C VAL A 29 25.42 -2.65 10.18
N GLN A 30 25.05 -3.69 10.92
CA GLN A 30 24.38 -4.87 10.36
C GLN A 30 23.02 -4.53 9.75
N MET A 31 22.29 -3.54 10.29
CA MET A 31 21.03 -3.08 9.69
C MET A 31 21.24 -2.49 8.30
N ARG A 32 22.30 -1.69 8.11
CA ARG A 32 22.66 -1.14 6.78
C ARG A 32 23.07 -2.23 5.80
N GLU A 33 23.86 -3.21 6.25
CA GLU A 33 24.25 -4.36 5.44
C GLU A 33 23.04 -5.21 5.04
N ALA A 34 22.15 -5.50 6.00
CA ALA A 34 20.90 -6.20 5.76
C ALA A 34 20.00 -5.43 4.78
N GLN A 35 19.92 -4.10 4.88
CA GLN A 35 19.19 -3.26 3.94
C GLN A 35 19.75 -3.42 2.52
N ALA A 36 21.08 -3.36 2.34
CA ALA A 36 21.70 -3.54 1.04
C ALA A 36 21.40 -4.93 0.44
N GLN A 37 21.43 -5.98 1.25
CA GLN A 37 21.06 -7.33 0.84
C GLN A 37 19.56 -7.43 0.46
N MET A 38 18.68 -6.77 1.22
CA MET A 38 17.25 -6.70 0.91
C MET A 38 16.98 -5.95 -0.40
N VAL A 39 17.70 -4.87 -0.68
CA VAL A 39 17.60 -4.15 -1.97
C VAL A 39 18.03 -5.06 -3.12
N ALA A 40 19.18 -5.74 -3.00
CA ALA A 40 19.65 -6.68 -4.03
C ALA A 40 18.64 -7.83 -4.24
N TRP A 41 18.07 -8.35 -3.15
CA TRP A 41 17.03 -9.37 -3.21
C TRP A 41 15.77 -8.89 -3.91
N ALA A 42 15.29 -7.69 -3.59
CA ALA A 42 14.10 -7.12 -4.21
C ALA A 42 14.31 -6.93 -5.72
N LYS A 43 15.49 -6.46 -6.15
CA LYS A 43 15.87 -6.37 -7.58
C LYS A 43 15.82 -7.72 -8.28
N GLY A 44 16.39 -8.76 -7.66
CA GLY A 44 16.33 -10.12 -8.17
C GLY A 44 14.89 -10.63 -8.32
N LYS A 45 14.01 -10.34 -7.33
CA LYS A 45 12.59 -10.71 -7.39
C LYS A 45 11.83 -9.96 -8.47
N VAL A 46 12.11 -8.68 -8.70
CA VAL A 46 11.54 -7.90 -9.80
C VAL A 46 11.95 -8.51 -11.14
N ALA A 47 13.24 -8.74 -11.36
CA ALA A 47 13.76 -9.31 -12.61
C ALA A 47 13.14 -10.68 -12.91
N LYS A 48 13.10 -11.58 -11.92
CA LYS A 48 12.48 -12.91 -12.06
C LYS A 48 10.99 -12.83 -12.38
N ALA A 49 10.25 -11.94 -11.72
CA ALA A 49 8.82 -11.75 -12.00
C ALA A 49 8.58 -11.13 -13.40
N GLN A 50 9.46 -10.25 -13.87
CA GLN A 50 9.40 -9.70 -15.24
C GLN A 50 9.67 -10.78 -16.28
N GLN A 51 10.65 -11.66 -16.04
CA GLN A 51 10.91 -12.81 -16.90
C GLN A 51 9.67 -13.73 -16.99
N GLU A 52 9.03 -14.04 -15.86
CA GLU A 52 7.80 -14.83 -15.82
C GLU A 52 6.69 -14.20 -16.68
N VAL A 53 6.53 -12.86 -16.63
CA VAL A 53 5.58 -12.14 -17.49
C VAL A 53 5.94 -12.30 -18.97
N ALA A 54 7.21 -12.15 -19.34
CA ALA A 54 7.65 -12.26 -20.73
C ALA A 54 7.41 -13.66 -21.31
N GLU A 55 7.75 -14.71 -20.55
CA GLU A 55 7.51 -16.11 -20.93
C GLU A 55 6.01 -16.40 -21.10
N LEU A 56 5.16 -15.90 -20.19
CA LEU A 56 3.71 -16.06 -20.29
C LEU A 56 3.12 -15.31 -21.50
N GLU A 57 3.66 -14.15 -21.84
CA GLU A 57 3.25 -13.36 -23.02
C GLU A 57 3.64 -14.06 -24.32
N GLU A 58 4.84 -14.64 -24.39
CA GLU A 58 5.26 -15.48 -25.52
C GLU A 58 4.33 -16.69 -25.69
N ASN A 59 4.06 -17.40 -24.59
CA ASN A 59 3.12 -18.53 -24.58
C ASN A 59 1.72 -18.10 -25.03
N LEU A 60 1.25 -16.93 -24.62
CA LEU A 60 -0.03 -16.37 -25.07
C LEU A 60 -0.03 -16.08 -26.57
N ALA A 61 1.08 -15.57 -27.13
CA ALA A 61 1.22 -15.33 -28.56
C ALA A 61 1.17 -16.64 -29.37
N ILE A 62 1.87 -17.68 -28.90
CA ILE A 62 1.83 -19.03 -29.50
C ILE A 62 0.41 -19.61 -29.43
N ALA A 63 -0.24 -19.54 -28.26
CA ALA A 63 -1.61 -20.03 -28.07
C ALA A 63 -2.61 -19.30 -28.98
N LYS A 64 -2.45 -17.99 -29.16
CA LYS A 64 -3.26 -17.19 -30.09
C LYS A 64 -3.08 -17.66 -31.54
N LYS A 65 -1.85 -17.90 -31.98
CA LYS A 65 -1.54 -18.42 -33.33
C LYS A 65 -2.15 -19.80 -33.56
N ARG A 66 -2.15 -20.66 -32.55
CA ARG A 66 -2.70 -22.03 -32.59
C ARG A 66 -4.20 -22.12 -32.28
N LYS A 67 -4.87 -20.99 -32.01
CA LYS A 67 -6.28 -20.92 -31.59
C LYS A 67 -6.60 -21.75 -30.32
N TRP A 68 -5.65 -21.88 -29.41
CA TRP A 68 -5.86 -22.52 -28.11
C TRP A 68 -6.60 -21.59 -27.13
N ARG A 69 -7.15 -22.16 -26.06
CA ARG A 69 -7.83 -21.40 -25.00
C ARG A 69 -6.84 -20.45 -24.30
N GLN A 70 -7.18 -19.16 -24.22
CA GLN A 70 -6.28 -18.09 -23.72
C GLN A 70 -6.61 -17.58 -22.31
N SER A 71 -7.78 -17.93 -21.76
CA SER A 71 -8.29 -17.31 -20.52
C SER A 71 -7.37 -17.54 -19.33
N THR A 72 -6.78 -18.72 -19.21
CA THR A 72 -5.85 -19.10 -18.13
C THR A 72 -4.53 -18.35 -18.23
N LEU A 73 -3.95 -18.24 -19.43
CA LEU A 73 -2.72 -17.48 -19.68
C LEU A 73 -2.91 -15.99 -19.38
N LYS A 74 -4.02 -15.39 -19.81
CA LYS A 74 -4.34 -13.99 -19.49
C LYS A 74 -4.44 -13.76 -17.99
N ALA A 75 -5.11 -14.65 -17.26
CA ALA A 75 -5.19 -14.57 -15.80
C ALA A 75 -3.82 -14.75 -15.12
N ALA A 76 -2.97 -15.63 -15.65
CA ALA A 76 -1.60 -15.82 -15.18
C ALA A 76 -0.75 -14.55 -15.38
N ILE A 77 -0.80 -13.93 -16.58
CA ILE A 77 -0.11 -12.67 -16.88
C ILE A 77 -0.55 -11.57 -15.91
N THR A 78 -1.86 -11.42 -15.67
CA THR A 78 -2.36 -10.42 -14.72
C THR A 78 -1.82 -10.65 -13.30
N ARG A 79 -1.75 -11.91 -12.84
CA ARG A 79 -1.16 -12.23 -11.53
C ARG A 79 0.34 -11.95 -11.47
N ALA A 80 1.08 -12.34 -12.51
CA ALA A 80 2.51 -12.10 -12.62
C ALA A 80 2.84 -10.60 -12.65
N ARG A 81 2.07 -9.78 -13.40
CA ARG A 81 2.23 -8.32 -13.42
C ARG A 81 1.99 -7.69 -12.05
N ARG A 82 0.95 -8.11 -11.31
CA ARG A 82 0.73 -7.64 -9.93
C ARG A 82 1.86 -8.03 -8.98
N ARG A 83 2.54 -9.15 -9.25
CA ARG A 83 3.72 -9.58 -8.49
C ARG A 83 4.94 -8.71 -8.81
N VAL A 84 5.12 -8.32 -10.08
CA VAL A 84 6.14 -7.33 -10.49
C VAL A 84 5.89 -6.01 -9.77
N GLU A 85 4.67 -5.47 -9.81
CA GLU A 85 4.31 -4.21 -9.14
C GLU A 85 4.58 -4.26 -7.63
N PHE A 86 4.23 -5.36 -6.97
CA PHE A 86 4.47 -5.56 -5.54
C PHE A 86 5.97 -5.51 -5.18
N TYR A 87 6.80 -6.30 -5.88
CA TYR A 87 8.24 -6.30 -5.61
C TYR A 87 8.92 -5.00 -6.06
N TYR A 88 8.41 -4.35 -7.10
CA TYR A 88 8.94 -3.07 -7.55
C TYR A 88 8.71 -1.96 -6.52
N LYS A 89 7.49 -1.85 -5.96
CA LYS A 89 7.22 -0.95 -4.83
C LYS A 89 8.11 -1.28 -3.62
N THR A 90 8.30 -2.57 -3.34
CA THR A 90 9.17 -3.03 -2.25
C THR A 90 10.61 -2.58 -2.47
N GLN A 91 11.14 -2.74 -3.68
CA GLN A 91 12.47 -2.26 -4.06
C GLN A 91 12.58 -0.76 -3.84
N LEU A 92 11.62 0.03 -4.37
CA LEU A 92 11.63 1.48 -4.21
C LEU A 92 11.58 1.89 -2.74
N ALA A 93 10.74 1.25 -1.91
CA ALA A 93 10.68 1.54 -0.48
C ALA A 93 12.05 1.31 0.20
N LEU A 94 12.72 0.20 -0.13
CA LEU A 94 14.03 -0.10 0.43
C LEU A 94 15.12 0.87 -0.06
N GLU A 95 15.05 1.29 -1.33
CA GLU A 95 15.99 2.26 -1.95
C GLU A 95 15.82 3.68 -1.37
N GLU A 96 14.59 4.09 -1.03
CA GLU A 96 14.31 5.34 -0.30
C GLU A 96 14.71 5.28 1.18
N GLY A 97 15.23 4.14 1.65
CA GLY A 97 15.73 3.96 3.01
C GLY A 97 14.67 3.60 4.04
N TYR A 98 13.45 3.26 3.62
CA TYR A 98 12.44 2.75 4.56
C TYR A 98 12.83 1.35 5.07
N CYS A 99 12.62 1.13 6.37
CA CYS A 99 12.97 -0.13 7.02
C CYS A 99 11.78 -1.09 7.00
N LEU A 100 11.97 -2.29 6.46
CA LEU A 100 10.99 -3.37 6.56
C LEU A 100 10.86 -3.81 8.03
N VAL A 101 9.63 -3.94 8.52
CA VAL A 101 9.32 -4.37 9.90
C VAL A 101 8.32 -5.53 9.88
N PRO A 102 8.22 -6.32 10.95
CA PRO A 102 7.19 -7.35 11.06
C PRO A 102 5.79 -6.77 10.87
N ASN A 103 4.89 -7.56 10.30
CA ASN A 103 3.50 -7.15 10.19
C ASN A 103 2.84 -7.11 11.57
N PHE A 104 2.20 -5.99 11.89
CA PHE A 104 1.38 -5.83 13.09
C PHE A 104 0.04 -5.18 12.73
N PRO A 105 -1.00 -5.34 13.57
CA PRO A 105 -2.26 -4.63 13.40
C PRO A 105 -2.00 -3.13 13.31
N THR A 106 -2.66 -2.45 12.38
CA THR A 106 -2.48 -1.04 12.04
C THR A 106 -3.83 -0.41 11.80
N GLY A 107 -4.07 0.75 12.41
CA GLY A 107 -5.19 1.62 12.05
C GLY A 107 -4.80 2.42 10.81
N VAL A 108 -5.41 2.11 9.68
CA VAL A 108 -5.17 2.81 8.41
C VAL A 108 -5.90 4.13 8.47
N PHE A 109 -5.20 5.22 8.15
CA PHE A 109 -5.82 6.54 8.05
C PHE A 109 -5.66 7.13 6.64
N ALA A 110 -4.83 6.52 5.78
CA ALA A 110 -4.72 6.94 4.40
C ALA A 110 -4.55 5.73 3.47
N ILE A 111 -5.30 5.71 2.39
CA ILE A 111 -5.24 4.69 1.33
C ILE A 111 -4.88 5.34 0.01
N ARG A 112 -4.16 4.62 -0.85
CA ARG A 112 -3.83 5.10 -2.18
C ARG A 112 -4.86 4.64 -3.21
N THR A 113 -5.50 5.59 -3.88
CA THR A 113 -6.52 5.32 -4.89
C THR A 113 -6.27 6.08 -6.20
N THR A 114 -6.75 5.50 -7.30
CA THR A 114 -6.85 6.13 -8.62
C THR A 114 -8.26 6.58 -8.94
N ARG A 115 -9.22 6.31 -8.06
CA ARG A 115 -10.60 6.75 -8.25
C ARG A 115 -10.67 8.27 -8.09
N ARG A 116 -11.37 8.90 -9.03
CA ARG A 116 -11.77 10.30 -8.90
C ARG A 116 -12.74 10.47 -7.72
N GLU A 117 -13.69 9.56 -7.60
CA GLU A 117 -14.65 9.53 -6.51
C GLU A 117 -14.47 8.20 -5.76
N PRO A 118 -13.88 8.23 -4.54
CA PRO A 118 -13.78 7.04 -3.71
C PRO A 118 -15.18 6.47 -3.42
N LYS A 119 -15.29 5.14 -3.28
CA LYS A 119 -16.61 4.51 -3.12
C LYS A 119 -17.29 5.02 -1.85
N LYS A 120 -18.47 5.61 -1.99
CA LYS A 120 -19.32 6.01 -0.86
C LYS A 120 -19.61 4.78 0.01
N GLN A 121 -19.51 4.94 1.33
CA GLN A 121 -19.89 3.89 2.27
C GLN A 121 -21.38 3.57 2.08
N ASP A 122 -21.70 2.31 1.75
CA ASP A 122 -23.08 1.84 1.74
C ASP A 122 -23.53 1.63 3.19
N LEU A 123 -24.10 2.68 3.80
CA LEU A 123 -24.65 2.68 5.17
C LEU A 123 -25.82 1.70 5.39
N LYS A 124 -26.31 1.04 4.32
CA LYS A 124 -27.43 0.08 4.39
C LYS A 124 -27.06 -1.27 5.02
N ARG A 125 -25.83 -1.46 5.49
CA ARG A 125 -25.39 -2.68 6.18
C ARG A 125 -25.34 -2.48 7.70
N TRP A 126 -25.46 -3.61 8.40
CA TRP A 126 -25.64 -3.70 9.84
C TRP A 126 -24.68 -2.79 10.64
N PRO A 127 -25.14 -2.16 11.74
CA PRO A 127 -24.29 -1.35 12.61
C PRO A 127 -23.02 -2.10 13.02
N GLY A 128 -21.85 -1.54 12.72
CA GLY A 128 -20.54 -2.12 13.06
C GLY A 128 -19.73 -2.69 11.88
N GLN A 129 -20.25 -2.68 10.65
CA GLN A 129 -19.46 -2.92 9.43
C GLN A 129 -19.13 -1.59 8.75
N VAL A 130 -18.17 -0.85 9.29
CA VAL A 130 -17.54 0.23 8.53
C VAL A 130 -16.76 -0.45 7.40
N HIS A 131 -17.14 -0.18 6.15
CA HIS A 131 -16.37 -0.64 5.01
C HIS A 131 -15.23 0.35 4.81
N ASP A 132 -14.04 -0.03 5.26
CA ASP A 132 -12.80 0.64 4.86
C ASP A 132 -12.69 0.53 3.32
N GLU A 133 -12.48 1.65 2.63
CA GLU A 133 -12.21 1.57 1.20
C GLU A 133 -10.87 0.83 1.00
N GLU A 134 -10.89 -0.27 0.24
CA GLU A 134 -9.65 -0.97 -0.11
C GLU A 134 -8.83 -0.11 -1.10
N SER A 135 -7.53 0.05 -0.84
CA SER A 135 -6.59 0.66 -1.78
C SER A 135 -6.68 0.04 -3.18
N THR A 136 -6.68 0.90 -4.21
CA THR A 136 -6.65 0.42 -5.61
C THR A 136 -5.27 -0.10 -6.01
N ARG A 137 -4.27 0.08 -5.13
CA ARG A 137 -2.88 -0.37 -5.27
C ARG A 137 -2.26 0.06 -6.61
N PRO A 138 -2.35 1.34 -7.01
CA PRO A 138 -1.84 1.76 -8.30
C PRO A 138 -0.33 1.56 -8.39
N PRO A 139 0.27 1.61 -9.59
CA PRO A 139 1.73 1.60 -9.75
C PRO A 139 2.43 2.64 -8.87
N ALA A 140 3.71 2.44 -8.60
CA ALA A 140 4.49 3.42 -7.84
C ALA A 140 4.52 4.77 -8.58
N GLY A 141 4.38 5.88 -7.84
CA GLY A 141 4.30 7.22 -8.43
C GLY A 141 2.90 7.65 -8.88
N GLU A 142 1.94 6.72 -8.93
CA GLU A 142 0.56 6.99 -9.38
C GLU A 142 -0.46 7.06 -8.24
N GLY A 143 -1.61 7.65 -8.55
CA GLY A 143 -2.73 7.81 -7.61
C GLY A 143 -2.55 8.98 -6.63
N ARG A 144 -3.47 9.07 -5.68
CA ARG A 144 -3.46 10.01 -4.56
C ARG A 144 -3.85 9.31 -3.27
N TYR A 145 -3.41 9.86 -2.14
CA TYR A 145 -3.86 9.42 -0.83
C TYR A 145 -5.20 10.07 -0.51
N VAL A 146 -6.12 9.29 0.01
CA VAL A 146 -7.42 9.72 0.55
C VAL A 146 -7.58 9.11 1.93
N ASP A 147 -8.46 9.69 2.75
CA ASP A 147 -8.83 9.11 4.03
C ASP A 147 -9.37 7.67 3.84
N ALA A 148 -8.96 6.77 4.73
CA ALA A 148 -9.44 5.40 4.77
C ALA A 148 -10.87 5.31 5.31
N GLU A 149 -11.22 6.20 6.24
CA GLU A 149 -12.55 6.30 6.84
C GLU A 149 -13.30 7.46 6.19
N ILE A 150 -14.08 7.19 5.15
CA ILE A 150 -14.95 8.21 4.56
C ILE A 150 -16.14 8.41 5.50
N ALA A 151 -16.05 9.37 6.41
CA ALA A 151 -17.14 9.71 7.30
C ALA A 151 -18.36 10.17 6.49
N ALA A 152 -19.48 9.46 6.61
CA ALA A 152 -20.76 10.00 6.19
C ALA A 152 -21.22 10.99 7.25
N VAL A 153 -21.59 12.21 6.84
CA VAL A 153 -22.13 13.22 7.75
C VAL A 153 -23.64 13.23 7.60
N ALA A 154 -24.35 13.13 8.72
CA ALA A 154 -25.78 13.39 8.78
C ALA A 154 -26.01 14.88 8.55
N VAL A 155 -26.61 15.23 7.41
CA VAL A 155 -27.05 16.58 7.10
C VAL A 155 -28.57 16.61 7.15
N GLU A 156 -29.11 17.47 8.00
CA GLU A 156 -30.55 17.73 8.04
C GLU A 156 -30.94 18.66 6.88
N GLY A 157 -31.86 18.21 6.04
CA GLY A 157 -32.36 18.99 4.91
C GLY A 157 -33.87 18.77 4.69
N PRO A 158 -34.57 19.71 4.04
CA PRO A 158 -35.96 19.49 3.66
C PRO A 158 -36.06 18.40 2.58
N ASP A 159 -36.88 17.38 2.82
CA ASP A 159 -37.29 16.39 1.82
C ASP A 159 -38.17 17.05 0.74
N GLN A 160 -38.50 16.35 -0.34
CA GLN A 160 -39.36 16.83 -1.43
C GLN A 160 -40.75 17.31 -0.97
N ASN A 161 -41.16 16.91 0.25
CA ASN A 161 -42.41 17.32 0.90
C ASN A 161 -42.26 18.49 1.88
N GLY A 162 -41.06 19.06 2.04
CA GLY A 162 -40.78 20.16 2.97
C GLY A 162 -40.58 19.74 4.42
N GLU A 163 -40.59 18.44 4.73
CA GLU A 163 -40.25 17.91 6.07
C GLU A 163 -38.73 17.80 6.23
N THR A 164 -38.17 18.30 7.34
CA THR A 164 -36.76 18.09 7.67
C THR A 164 -36.52 16.61 7.91
N LYS A 165 -35.65 16.00 7.10
CA LYS A 165 -35.15 14.65 7.32
C LYS A 165 -33.64 14.66 7.42
N GLU A 166 -33.14 13.74 8.22
CA GLU A 166 -31.72 13.44 8.29
C GLU A 166 -31.31 12.68 7.02
N PHE A 167 -30.54 13.33 6.16
CA PHE A 167 -29.92 12.70 5.00
C PHE A 167 -28.43 12.53 5.29
N TRP A 168 -27.96 11.29 5.26
CA TRP A 168 -26.53 11.04 5.29
C TRP A 168 -25.95 11.39 3.92
N THR A 169 -25.31 12.54 3.83
CA THR A 169 -24.52 12.89 2.65
C THR A 169 -23.06 12.59 2.93
N ALA A 170 -22.33 12.20 1.89
CA ALA A 170 -20.88 12.40 1.95
C ALA A 170 -20.70 13.91 2.13
N ASP A 171 -19.83 14.33 3.05
CA ASP A 171 -19.43 15.73 3.06
C ASP A 171 -18.97 16.05 1.63
N ASP A 172 -19.74 16.87 0.89
CA ASP A 172 -19.43 17.16 -0.52
C ASP A 172 -18.13 17.98 -0.60
N GLU A 173 -17.72 18.56 0.52
CA GLU A 173 -16.32 18.80 0.84
C GLU A 173 -15.64 17.48 1.20
N TYR A 174 -15.27 16.71 0.18
CA TYR A 174 -14.08 15.88 0.25
C TYR A 174 -12.89 16.82 0.49
N THR A 175 -12.71 17.30 1.71
CA THR A 175 -11.45 17.91 2.08
C THR A 175 -10.41 16.83 1.85
N GLU A 176 -9.47 17.07 0.93
CA GLU A 176 -8.28 16.22 0.73
C GLU A 176 -7.44 16.10 2.03
N GLU A 177 -7.86 16.79 3.09
CA GLU A 177 -7.33 16.78 4.43
C GLU A 177 -7.65 15.48 5.14
N ILE A 178 -6.64 14.61 5.17
CA ILE A 178 -6.64 13.36 5.94
C ILE A 178 -6.64 13.71 7.43
N PRO A 179 -7.62 13.25 8.23
CA PRO A 179 -7.68 13.51 9.68
C PRO A 179 -6.55 12.78 10.37
N PHE A 180 -5.46 13.50 10.62
CA PHE A 180 -4.29 12.95 11.28
C PHE A 180 -4.57 12.80 12.79
N PRO A 181 -4.34 11.63 13.41
CA PRO A 181 -4.68 11.46 14.81
C PRO A 181 -3.85 12.42 15.67
N PHE A 182 -4.49 13.17 16.56
CA PHE A 182 -3.87 14.30 17.28
C PHE A 182 -2.56 13.95 18.01
N THR A 183 -2.43 12.71 18.50
CA THR A 183 -1.20 12.22 19.14
C THR A 183 0.02 12.15 18.22
N PHE A 184 -0.18 12.20 16.91
CA PHE A 184 0.86 12.11 15.90
C PHE A 184 1.26 13.48 15.34
N VAL A 185 0.62 14.59 15.74
CA VAL A 185 0.78 15.96 15.18
C VAL A 185 2.15 16.61 15.53
N LYS A 186 3.18 15.82 15.79
CA LYS A 186 4.55 16.32 15.90
C LYS A 186 5.04 16.71 14.48
N PRO A 187 5.64 17.90 14.29
CA PRO A 187 6.09 18.36 12.97
C PRO A 187 6.98 17.34 12.25
N GLN A 188 7.90 16.70 12.96
CA GLN A 188 8.83 15.70 12.39
C GLN A 188 8.09 14.47 11.85
N ILE A 189 7.03 14.04 12.54
CA ILE A 189 6.18 12.91 12.12
C ILE A 189 5.37 13.31 10.89
N MET A 190 4.80 14.52 10.90
CA MET A 190 4.03 15.04 9.76
C MET A 190 4.90 15.21 8.52
N GLU A 191 6.12 15.74 8.65
CA GLU A 191 7.09 15.88 7.56
C GLU A 191 7.51 14.52 6.98
N ALA A 192 7.82 13.55 7.84
CA ALA A 192 8.18 12.19 7.42
C ALA A 192 7.01 11.50 6.70
N THR A 193 5.79 11.67 7.20
CA THR A 193 4.57 11.11 6.59
C THR A 193 4.28 11.79 5.26
N SER A 194 4.36 13.12 5.18
CA SER A 194 4.17 13.89 3.96
C SER A 194 5.17 13.47 2.88
N ARG A 195 6.44 13.27 3.25
CA ARG A 195 7.46 12.74 2.35
C ARG A 195 7.09 11.35 1.84
N ALA A 196 6.70 10.42 2.72
CA ALA A 196 6.26 9.08 2.34
C ALA A 196 5.06 9.09 1.39
N MET A 197 4.10 9.99 1.62
CA MET A 197 2.96 10.21 0.72
C MET A 197 3.40 10.78 -0.63
N ALA A 198 4.37 11.71 -0.66
CA ALA A 198 4.87 12.30 -1.89
C ALA A 198 5.55 11.26 -2.81
N HIS A 199 6.25 10.27 -2.24
CA HIS A 199 6.86 9.19 -3.01
C HIS A 199 5.83 8.27 -3.69
N LYS A 200 4.60 8.20 -3.17
CA LYS A 200 3.53 7.31 -3.68
C LYS A 200 4.03 5.87 -3.89
N ILE A 201 4.67 5.32 -2.84
CA ILE A 201 5.18 3.94 -2.82
C ILE A 201 4.22 3.00 -2.09
N PHE A 202 3.71 3.42 -0.93
CA PHE A 202 2.82 2.62 -0.08
C PHE A 202 1.37 2.58 -0.56
N ASP A 203 0.74 1.41 -0.49
CA ASP A 203 -0.66 1.23 -0.84
C ASP A 203 -1.57 1.80 0.26
N ASP A 204 -1.17 1.63 1.51
CA ASP A 204 -1.82 2.18 2.70
C ASP A 204 -0.79 2.81 3.63
N ILE A 205 -1.20 3.82 4.39
CA ILE A 205 -0.45 4.38 5.52
C ILE A 205 -1.34 4.32 6.76
N GLY A 206 -0.74 3.85 7.84
CA GLY A 206 -1.43 3.69 9.10
C GLY A 206 -0.53 3.94 10.30
N CYS A 207 -1.14 3.94 11.47
CA CYS A 207 -0.45 3.97 12.75
C CYS A 207 -0.71 2.68 13.52
N LEU A 208 0.17 2.30 14.44
CA LEU A 208 -0.18 1.21 15.36
C LEU A 208 -1.44 1.58 16.15
N PRO A 209 -2.37 0.62 16.35
CA PRO A 209 -3.61 0.90 17.06
C PRO A 209 -3.27 1.32 18.49
N LYS A 210 -3.92 2.40 18.94
CA LYS A 210 -4.04 2.67 20.37
C LYS A 210 -4.83 1.52 20.96
N ARG A 211 -4.17 0.49 21.49
CA ARG A 211 -4.85 -0.46 22.37
C ARG A 211 -5.58 0.39 23.42
N ARG A 212 -6.91 0.25 23.51
CA ARG A 212 -7.86 1.10 24.27
C ARG A 212 -7.47 1.46 25.72
N ALA A 213 -6.40 0.89 26.26
CA ALA A 213 -5.98 1.03 27.66
C ALA A 213 -4.72 1.88 27.92
N ARG A 214 -3.96 2.34 26.91
CA ARG A 214 -2.73 3.13 27.17
C ARG A 214 -2.73 4.44 26.40
N ARG A 215 -2.94 5.54 27.14
CA ARG A 215 -2.95 6.92 26.61
C ARG A 215 -1.57 7.39 26.12
N ASN A 216 -0.49 6.69 26.51
CA ASN A 216 0.90 7.07 26.23
C ASN A 216 1.63 5.90 25.54
N VAL A 217 1.25 5.59 24.30
CA VAL A 217 2.05 4.68 23.46
C VAL A 217 2.78 5.53 22.44
N ASP A 218 4.08 5.28 22.29
CA ASP A 218 4.92 5.95 21.31
C ASP A 218 4.28 5.87 19.92
N PRO A 219 4.05 7.01 19.25
CA PRO A 219 3.45 7.02 17.93
C PRO A 219 4.43 6.41 16.92
N ILE A 220 3.96 5.36 16.26
CA ILE A 220 4.65 4.71 15.15
C ILE A 220 3.74 4.77 13.92
N ILE A 221 4.27 5.31 12.83
CA ILE A 221 3.64 5.37 11.52
C ILE A 221 4.32 4.40 10.59
N VAL A 222 3.50 3.66 9.84
CA VAL A 222 3.95 2.68 8.88
C VAL A 222 3.26 2.83 7.55
N GLY A 223 4.00 2.48 6.51
CA GLY A 223 3.50 2.27 5.16
C GLY A 223 3.34 0.78 4.89
N ARG A 224 2.29 0.37 4.20
CA ARG A 224 2.07 -1.03 3.80
C ARG A 224 2.06 -1.14 2.28
N ILE A 225 2.69 -2.18 1.77
CA ILE A 225 2.61 -2.60 0.37
C ILE A 225 1.87 -3.94 0.37
N ILE A 226 0.81 -4.04 -0.44
CA ILE A 226 -0.18 -5.13 -0.34
C ILE A 226 -0.25 -5.90 -1.66
N HIS A 227 -0.06 -7.21 -1.57
CA HIS A 227 -0.27 -8.15 -2.66
C HIS A 227 -1.36 -9.15 -2.32
N LYS A 228 -2.46 -9.11 -3.09
CA LYS A 228 -3.62 -10.00 -2.93
C LYS A 228 -3.62 -11.01 -4.07
N GLU A 229 -3.42 -12.28 -3.72
CA GLU A 229 -3.50 -13.41 -4.65
C GLU A 229 -4.82 -14.18 -4.40
N GLY A 230 -5.84 -13.88 -5.21
CA GLY A 230 -7.18 -14.45 -5.01
C GLY A 230 -7.93 -13.77 -3.85
N THR A 231 -8.87 -14.50 -3.24
CA THR A 231 -9.78 -13.94 -2.23
C THR A 231 -9.21 -13.98 -0.81
N TYR A 232 -8.42 -15.01 -0.49
CA TYR A 232 -8.02 -15.33 0.88
C TYR A 232 -6.52 -15.19 1.16
N GLN A 233 -5.69 -15.03 0.14
CA GLN A 233 -4.25 -14.90 0.32
C GLN A 233 -3.83 -13.45 0.12
N GLU A 234 -3.43 -12.83 1.23
CA GLU A 234 -2.87 -11.49 1.25
C GLU A 234 -1.46 -11.55 1.81
N ARG A 235 -0.52 -10.96 1.09
CA ARG A 235 0.83 -10.72 1.53
C ARG A 235 1.00 -9.23 1.72
N VAL A 236 1.45 -8.84 2.91
CA VAL A 236 1.67 -7.45 3.27
C VAL A 236 3.13 -7.30 3.67
N PHE A 237 3.80 -6.28 3.15
CA PHE A 237 5.06 -5.80 3.69
C PHE A 237 4.82 -4.46 4.39
N THR A 238 5.21 -4.40 5.65
CA THR A 238 5.07 -3.21 6.49
C THR A 238 6.42 -2.53 6.61
N PHE A 239 6.45 -1.22 6.38
CA PHE A 239 7.65 -0.40 6.44
C PHE A 239 7.49 0.68 7.50
N LEU A 240 8.53 0.91 8.30
CA LEU A 240 8.58 2.00 9.24
C LEU A 240 8.77 3.33 8.49
N ILE A 241 7.83 4.26 8.65
CA ILE A 241 7.92 5.62 8.11
C ILE A 241 8.49 6.55 9.18
N ALA A 242 7.90 6.53 10.37
CA ALA A 242 8.30 7.39 11.47
C ALA A 242 8.02 6.70 12.80
N TRP A 243 8.90 6.95 13.77
CA TRP A 243 8.71 6.60 15.16
C TRP A 243 9.21 7.75 16.00
N PHE A 244 8.41 8.14 16.98
CA PHE A 244 8.80 9.14 17.96
C PHE A 244 8.72 8.50 19.34
N MET A 245 9.82 8.61 20.08
CA MET A 245 9.94 8.17 21.46
C MET A 245 10.22 9.40 22.31
N ASP A 246 9.38 9.61 23.32
CA ASP A 246 9.59 10.67 24.31
C ASP A 246 10.31 10.08 25.52
N LEU A 247 11.62 10.32 25.60
CA LEU A 247 12.47 9.81 26.69
C LEU A 247 12.23 10.54 28.01
N GLU A 248 11.57 11.69 28.03
CA GLU A 248 11.28 12.41 29.28
C GLU A 248 10.15 11.75 30.09
N GLN A 249 9.34 10.90 29.44
CA GLN A 249 8.22 10.20 30.07
C GLN A 249 8.58 8.77 30.53
N MET A 250 9.83 8.34 30.36
CA MET A 250 10.34 7.05 30.84
C MET A 250 10.85 7.14 32.28
#